data_AF-A0A0D0A7X7-F1
#
_entry.id   AF-A0A0D0A7X7-F1
#
_cell.length_a   1.000
_cell.length_b   1.000
_cell.length_c   1.000
_cell.angle_alpha   90.00
_cell.angle_beta   90.00
_cell.angle_gamma   90.00
#
_symmetry.space_group_name_H-M   'P 1'
#
loop_
_entity.id
_entity.type
_entity.pdbx_description
1 polymer ?
#
loop_
_entity_poly.entity_id
_entity_poly.type
_entity_poly.pdbx_seq_one_letter_code
_entity_poly.pdbx_strand_id
1 'polypeptide(L)'
;MAPGVKQHIAQSARCQYQWKEELKHATSTSDLDGRHREPSETPAEDYCCESDGRNDAPDLREGSIVQRHRINADINPHILQDVASKRAHVSDNIDEPPTHSSTGRFTKAFEGIAAKILGSRKTLFKSWEEAEALDDDSMWAPFRDEEEWELARFLMKNIGQNKTDEFLKLGMVRNSGVTFNSMQSFLKKVDKLRTGPAWTCEMIDVVGDVVGEDGALKHEQLELWRQDPVECVEELIGNPAFRDQMAYEPKHAYADEKGENRIYDEMWTADWWWEMQESTYLNSRGAIVAPVILSLDKTSLSLFSGDKKAWPVYLTIGNISKDVRRQVSAHATVLIGYLPVSRLECFQKKTRSLAGYRLFHHAMSLVLQPLIDAGRHGKEMGCADGYLRQVHPILAAYIADFPEQCLVACNKENRCPHCLVESDKRGDLEECMWHSTTDTLKTLQRKQRNKQSRKFDIQGLRAVYKPFWKDLPFTDIFACITPDILHQLHKGVFHDHLVQWCTSLMGEKEIDVRFQAMTRFPALRHFKKGISTISQWTGSEHKEMQRVFVGLLSGIVSNDVLIVARALLDFIY
;
A
#
# COMPACT_ATOMS: atom_id res chain seq x y z
N MET A 1 -10.44 29.29 26.69
CA MET A 1 -9.40 30.15 26.06
C MET A 1 -8.64 29.36 25.01
N ALA A 2 -8.50 29.87 23.78
CA ALA A 2 -7.80 29.21 22.68
C ALA A 2 -6.27 29.08 22.94
N PRO A 3 -5.55 28.10 22.35
CA PRO A 3 -4.15 27.79 22.68
C PRO A 3 -3.18 28.96 22.49
N GLY A 4 -3.36 29.77 21.44
CA GLY A 4 -2.50 30.93 21.16
C GLY A 4 -2.60 32.04 22.21
N VAL A 5 -3.76 32.19 22.86
CA VAL A 5 -3.96 33.20 23.92
C VAL A 5 -3.20 32.81 25.18
N LYS A 6 -3.17 31.51 25.52
CA LYS A 6 -2.37 31.01 26.65
C LYS A 6 -0.88 31.24 26.42
N GLN A 7 -0.40 31.04 25.19
CA GLN A 7 1.00 31.24 24.83
C GLN A 7 1.39 32.73 24.87
N HIS A 8 0.50 33.61 24.40
CA HIS A 8 0.72 35.06 24.45
C HIS A 8 0.77 35.60 25.89
N ILE A 9 -0.15 35.16 26.76
CA ILE A 9 -0.16 35.53 28.19
C ILE A 9 1.10 34.98 28.90
N ALA A 10 1.59 33.80 28.51
CA ALA A 10 2.81 33.23 29.07
C ALA A 10 4.08 34.02 28.70
N GLN A 11 4.11 34.67 27.54
CA GLN A 11 5.30 35.34 27.00
C GLN A 11 5.35 36.86 27.26
N SER A 12 4.24 37.48 27.65
CA SER A 12 4.16 38.93 27.93
C SER A 12 3.85 39.20 29.40
N ALA A 13 4.83 39.74 30.13
CA ALA A 13 4.70 40.06 31.56
C ALA A 13 3.53 41.02 31.85
N ARG A 14 3.25 41.97 30.94
CA ARG A 14 2.14 42.92 31.06
C ARG A 14 0.77 42.23 30.94
N CYS A 15 0.63 41.29 30.01
CA CYS A 15 -0.60 40.51 29.83
C CYS A 15 -0.80 39.52 30.97
N GLN A 16 0.29 38.96 31.50
CA GLN A 16 0.28 38.09 32.67
C GLN A 16 -0.21 38.81 33.93
N TYR A 17 0.18 40.07 34.11
CA TYR A 17 -0.29 40.90 35.22
C TYR A 17 -1.79 41.22 35.09
N GLN A 18 -2.24 41.68 33.91
CA GLN A 18 -3.67 41.97 33.68
C GLN A 18 -4.56 40.74 33.87
N TRP A 19 -4.11 39.57 33.38
CA TRP A 19 -4.86 38.32 33.55
C TRP A 19 -5.00 37.90 35.02
N LYS A 20 -3.96 38.14 35.84
CA LYS A 20 -4.00 37.87 37.28
C LYS A 20 -4.95 38.82 38.02
N GLU A 21 -5.08 40.07 37.59
CA GLU A 21 -6.01 41.02 38.18
C GLU A 21 -7.48 40.70 37.81
N GLU A 22 -7.76 40.29 36.57
CA GLU A 22 -9.10 39.85 36.16
C GLU A 22 -9.57 38.61 36.92
N LEU A 23 -8.67 37.65 37.19
CA LEU A 23 -8.98 36.47 37.99
C LEU A 23 -9.35 36.82 39.44
N LYS A 24 -8.70 37.83 40.05
CA LYS A 24 -9.05 38.30 41.39
C LYS A 24 -10.43 38.95 41.42
N HIS A 25 -10.82 39.66 40.37
CA HIS A 25 -12.17 40.24 40.26
C HIS A 25 -13.26 39.19 40.03
N ALA A 26 -12.96 38.10 39.33
CA ALA A 26 -13.91 37.02 39.07
C ALA A 26 -14.18 36.12 40.29
N THR A 27 -13.30 36.12 41.29
CA THR A 27 -13.44 35.24 42.48
C THR A 27 -14.31 35.88 43.58
N SER A 28 -14.70 37.15 43.44
CA SER A 28 -15.46 37.90 44.46
C SER A 28 -16.98 37.93 44.23
N THR A 29 -17.51 37.27 43.19
CA THR A 29 -18.92 37.42 42.76
C THR A 29 -19.75 36.13 42.72
N SER A 30 -19.32 35.03 43.34
CA SER A 30 -20.10 33.79 43.38
C SER A 30 -20.35 33.26 44.79
N ASP A 31 -21.21 33.95 45.54
CA ASP A 31 -22.02 33.36 46.61
C ASP A 31 -23.40 34.01 46.54
N LEU A 32 -24.46 33.23 46.24
CA LEU A 32 -25.86 33.33 46.71
C LEU A 32 -26.84 32.54 45.80
N ASP A 33 -27.58 31.61 46.45
CA ASP A 33 -28.91 30.99 46.13
C ASP A 33 -29.15 30.26 44.78
N GLY A 34 -29.92 29.18 44.65
CA GLY A 34 -30.80 28.44 45.56
C GLY A 34 -31.85 27.60 44.76
N ARG A 35 -31.99 26.30 45.09
CA ARG A 35 -33.19 25.40 45.10
C ARG A 35 -34.04 25.00 43.86
N HIS A 36 -34.33 23.67 43.83
CA HIS A 36 -35.54 22.90 43.41
C HIS A 36 -35.87 22.78 41.89
N ARG A 37 -36.44 21.70 41.31
CA ARG A 37 -37.18 20.48 41.73
C ARG A 37 -37.31 19.51 40.51
N GLU A 38 -37.43 18.20 40.71
CA GLU A 38 -37.98 17.22 39.73
C GLU A 38 -39.53 17.28 39.66
N PRO A 39 -40.19 16.65 38.67
CA PRO A 39 -40.74 15.29 38.89
C PRO A 39 -40.82 14.35 37.66
N SER A 40 -41.02 13.06 37.98
CA SER A 40 -41.28 11.85 37.17
C SER A 40 -42.72 11.69 36.65
N GLU A 41 -42.94 10.87 35.60
CA GLU A 41 -43.88 9.71 35.55
C GLU A 41 -44.10 9.14 34.11
N THR A 42 -44.26 7.81 34.02
CA THR A 42 -44.72 6.94 32.90
C THR A 42 -45.98 6.16 33.38
N PRO A 43 -46.70 5.25 32.66
CA PRO A 43 -46.67 4.74 31.26
C PRO A 43 -48.07 4.55 30.60
N ALA A 44 -48.16 4.08 29.34
CA ALA A 44 -49.20 3.15 28.82
C ALA A 44 -48.93 2.67 27.37
N GLU A 45 -49.27 1.40 27.10
CA GLU A 45 -49.09 0.62 25.86
C GLU A 45 -50.30 0.76 24.90
N ASP A 46 -50.10 0.68 23.57
CA ASP A 46 -50.81 -0.29 22.69
C ASP A 46 -50.32 -0.28 21.22
N TYR A 47 -50.44 -1.44 20.58
CA TYR A 47 -49.95 -1.82 19.24
C TYR A 47 -50.58 -1.08 18.05
N CYS A 48 -49.77 -0.73 17.03
CA CYS A 48 -50.06 -1.04 15.62
C CYS A 48 -48.85 -0.76 14.69
N CYS A 49 -48.69 -1.63 13.70
CA CYS A 49 -47.65 -1.69 12.67
C CYS A 49 -47.72 -0.48 11.73
N GLU A 50 -46.63 0.25 11.53
CA GLU A 50 -46.36 0.98 10.29
C GLU A 50 -44.87 1.31 10.12
N SER A 51 -44.48 1.28 8.85
CA SER A 51 -43.17 1.57 8.28
C SER A 51 -42.55 2.88 8.77
N ASP A 52 -41.25 2.88 9.12
CA ASP A 52 -40.40 4.00 8.73
C ASP A 52 -38.90 3.74 8.81
N GLY A 53 -38.18 4.46 7.96
CA GLY A 53 -36.81 4.26 7.58
C GLY A 53 -35.79 4.44 8.69
N ARG A 54 -34.80 3.52 8.70
CA ARG A 54 -33.52 3.79 9.34
C ARG A 54 -32.61 4.51 8.35
N ASN A 55 -32.46 5.82 8.58
CA ASN A 55 -31.29 6.59 8.18
C ASN A 55 -30.09 6.08 8.98
N ASP A 56 -29.49 4.97 8.55
CA ASP A 56 -28.13 4.62 8.93
C ASP A 56 -27.20 5.11 7.82
N ALA A 57 -26.83 6.38 7.91
CA ALA A 57 -25.67 6.91 7.21
C ALA A 57 -24.43 6.55 8.05
N PRO A 58 -23.56 5.61 7.62
CA PRO A 58 -22.27 5.48 8.25
C PRO A 58 -21.45 6.69 7.82
N ASP A 59 -21.19 7.56 8.79
CA ASP A 59 -20.16 8.58 8.69
C ASP A 59 -18.85 7.88 8.35
N LEU A 60 -18.22 8.27 7.24
CA LEU A 60 -16.87 7.86 6.89
C LEU A 60 -15.93 8.34 7.98
N ARG A 61 -15.77 7.54 9.04
CA ARG A 61 -14.63 7.63 9.92
C ARG A 61 -13.45 7.06 9.17
N GLU A 62 -12.51 7.96 8.92
CA GLU A 62 -11.14 7.66 8.56
C GLU A 62 -10.65 6.46 9.39
N GLY A 63 -10.16 5.44 8.68
CA GLY A 63 -9.47 4.30 9.27
C GLY A 63 -8.21 4.77 9.99
N SER A 64 -8.38 5.13 11.25
CA SER A 64 -7.35 5.23 12.27
C SER A 64 -8.10 5.01 13.58
N ILE A 65 -7.88 3.89 14.24
CA ILE A 65 -8.39 3.66 15.59
C ILE A 65 -7.65 4.63 16.52
N VAL A 66 -8.15 5.86 16.62
CA VAL A 66 -7.74 6.82 17.63
C VAL A 66 -8.63 6.57 18.84
N GLN A 67 -8.16 5.71 19.75
CA GLN A 67 -8.70 5.61 21.10
C GLN A 67 -8.59 6.99 21.76
N ARG A 68 -9.74 7.65 21.98
CA ARG A 68 -9.82 8.85 22.81
C ARG A 68 -9.69 8.45 24.28
N HIS A 69 -8.57 8.73 24.94
CA HIS A 69 -8.57 8.77 26.41
C HIS A 69 -7.79 9.94 27.00
N ARG A 70 -8.29 10.32 28.17
CA ARG A 70 -8.12 11.56 28.94
C ARG A 70 -6.66 11.81 29.34
N ILE A 71 -6.24 13.06 29.23
CA ILE A 71 -4.98 13.58 29.77
C ILE A 71 -5.16 13.76 31.28
N ASN A 72 -4.51 12.92 32.09
CA ASN A 72 -4.07 13.32 33.41
C ASN A 72 -2.63 13.83 33.26
N ALA A 73 -2.44 15.11 33.55
CA ALA A 73 -1.15 15.76 33.52
C ALA A 73 -0.44 15.52 34.86
N ASP A 74 0.71 14.83 34.80
CA ASP A 74 1.83 15.04 35.72
C ASP A 74 3.10 14.58 34.99
N ILE A 75 3.89 15.53 34.48
CA ILE A 75 5.20 15.29 33.86
C ILE A 75 6.27 15.89 34.76
N ASN A 76 7.17 15.01 35.22
CA ASN A 76 8.39 15.32 35.95
C ASN A 76 9.47 15.83 34.97
N PRO A 77 10.09 17.00 35.17
CA PRO A 77 10.93 17.64 34.15
C PRO A 77 12.41 17.27 34.29
N HIS A 78 12.79 16.04 33.98
CA HIS A 78 14.19 15.71 33.68
C HIS A 78 14.24 14.49 32.75
N ILE A 79 14.55 14.73 31.46
CA ILE A 79 15.38 13.94 30.54
C ILE A 79 15.30 14.67 29.18
N LEU A 80 16.32 15.49 28.90
CA LEU A 80 16.63 16.01 27.58
C LEU A 80 17.65 15.04 26.97
N GLN A 81 17.24 14.26 25.98
CA GLN A 81 18.17 13.60 25.05
C GLN A 81 17.48 13.38 23.70
N ASP A 82 18.28 13.58 22.65
CA ASP A 82 17.91 13.87 21.26
C ASP A 82 16.78 13.04 20.64
N VAL A 83 15.76 13.75 20.16
CA VAL A 83 14.76 13.18 19.25
C VAL A 83 15.19 13.51 17.82
N ALA A 84 15.87 12.55 17.20
CA ALA A 84 16.12 12.56 15.77
C ALA A 84 14.80 12.65 14.99
N SER A 85 14.78 13.52 13.97
CA SER A 85 13.70 13.70 13.01
C SER A 85 13.30 12.36 12.36
N LYS A 86 12.15 11.82 12.75
CA LYS A 86 11.56 10.64 12.13
C LYS A 86 10.95 11.02 10.78
N ARG A 87 11.75 10.94 9.71
CA ARG A 87 11.21 10.77 8.36
C ARG A 87 10.53 9.41 8.30
N ALA A 88 9.37 9.31 7.65
CA ALA A 88 8.75 8.02 7.34
C ALA A 88 9.70 7.23 6.43
N HIS A 89 10.39 6.26 7.01
CA HIS A 89 11.04 5.20 6.26
C HIS A 89 10.01 4.08 6.07
N VAL A 90 9.78 3.68 4.82
CA VAL A 90 9.29 2.34 4.54
C VAL A 90 10.35 1.40 5.12
N SER A 91 10.01 0.68 6.18
CA SER A 91 10.94 -0.26 6.80
C SER A 91 11.21 -1.39 5.82
N ASP A 92 12.48 -1.60 5.45
CA ASP A 92 12.94 -2.77 4.71
C ASP A 92 12.70 -4.02 5.58
N ASN A 93 11.50 -4.59 5.47
CA ASN A 93 11.15 -5.86 6.09
C ASN A 93 11.75 -6.97 5.22
N ILE A 94 13.03 -7.24 5.47
CA ILE A 94 13.70 -8.45 4.98
C ILE A 94 13.12 -9.60 5.82
N ASP A 95 12.18 -10.37 5.27
CA ASP A 95 11.99 -11.72 5.76
C ASP A 95 13.22 -12.48 5.31
N GLU A 96 13.99 -13.03 6.25
CA GLU A 96 14.96 -14.04 5.91
C GLU A 96 14.18 -15.20 5.26
N PRO A 97 14.44 -15.52 3.99
CA PRO A 97 13.79 -16.66 3.37
C PRO A 97 14.17 -17.91 4.18
N PRO A 98 13.24 -18.88 4.35
CA PRO A 98 13.57 -20.13 5.00
C PRO A 98 14.82 -20.73 4.34
N THR A 99 15.85 -20.99 5.15
CA THR A 99 17.06 -21.69 4.71
C THR A 99 16.70 -23.13 4.39
N HIS A 100 16.18 -23.37 3.19
CA HIS A 100 16.05 -24.72 2.68
C HIS A 100 17.47 -25.24 2.46
N SER A 101 17.84 -26.29 3.19
CA SER A 101 19.08 -27.01 2.92
C SER A 101 19.08 -27.42 1.45
N SER A 102 20.20 -27.20 0.76
CA SER A 102 20.39 -27.52 -0.66
C SER A 102 20.34 -29.02 -1.00
N THR A 103 19.84 -29.84 -0.09
CA THR A 103 19.57 -31.25 -0.28
C THR A 103 18.23 -31.42 -1.00
N GLY A 104 18.27 -31.47 -2.34
CA GLY A 104 17.20 -32.07 -3.17
C GLY A 104 16.14 -31.14 -3.75
N ARG A 105 16.52 -30.02 -4.39
CA ARG A 105 15.57 -29.28 -5.24
C ARG A 105 15.52 -29.92 -6.63
N PHE A 106 14.38 -30.51 -6.98
CA PHE A 106 14.15 -31.11 -8.29
C PHE A 106 13.25 -30.18 -9.12
N THR A 107 13.52 -30.06 -10.42
CA THR A 107 12.73 -29.21 -11.30
C THR A 107 12.27 -29.96 -12.54
N LYS A 108 11.00 -29.82 -12.88
CA LYS A 108 10.42 -30.23 -14.15
C LYS A 108 10.27 -29.00 -15.05
N ALA A 109 10.97 -29.01 -16.19
CA ALA A 109 10.86 -27.95 -17.19
C ALA A 109 9.49 -27.99 -17.88
N PHE A 110 9.08 -26.84 -18.42
CA PHE A 110 7.87 -26.75 -19.24
C PHE A 110 8.03 -27.56 -20.53
N GLU A 111 7.06 -28.42 -20.85
CA GLU A 111 7.12 -29.31 -22.01
C GLU A 111 6.61 -28.64 -23.30
N GLY A 112 5.86 -27.54 -23.18
CA GLY A 112 5.33 -26.80 -24.33
C GLY A 112 6.33 -25.82 -24.95
N ILE A 113 5.91 -25.11 -25.99
CA ILE A 113 6.73 -24.07 -26.62
C ILE A 113 6.59 -22.78 -25.78
N ALA A 114 7.68 -22.35 -25.16
CA ALA A 114 7.79 -21.07 -24.46
C ALA A 114 9.07 -20.34 -24.90
N ALA A 115 9.16 -19.04 -24.59
CA ALA A 115 10.35 -18.21 -24.80
C ALA A 115 11.04 -18.30 -26.17
N LYS A 116 10.26 -18.51 -27.24
CA LYS A 116 10.77 -18.62 -28.61
C LYS A 116 11.54 -17.36 -28.99
N ILE A 117 12.78 -17.56 -29.40
CA ILE A 117 13.66 -16.49 -29.89
C ILE A 117 13.23 -16.11 -31.31
N LEU A 118 12.82 -14.85 -31.48
CA LEU A 118 12.46 -14.28 -32.78
C LEU A 118 13.68 -13.67 -33.49
N GLY A 119 14.72 -13.35 -32.73
CA GLY A 119 15.97 -12.78 -33.22
C GLY A 119 16.78 -12.18 -32.07
N SER A 120 17.68 -11.27 -32.42
CA SER A 120 18.41 -10.43 -31.46
C SER A 120 17.94 -8.99 -31.59
N ARG A 121 17.64 -8.32 -30.48
CA ARG A 121 17.33 -6.89 -30.46
C ARG A 121 18.19 -6.22 -29.39
N LYS A 122 18.76 -5.06 -29.73
CA LYS A 122 19.47 -4.25 -28.73
C LYS A 122 18.45 -3.74 -27.71
N THR A 123 18.77 -3.88 -26.42
CA THR A 123 17.94 -3.33 -25.34
C THR A 123 18.08 -1.81 -25.30
N LEU A 124 17.16 -1.13 -24.62
CA LEU A 124 17.25 0.30 -24.37
C LEU A 124 18.60 0.66 -23.70
N PHE A 125 18.99 -0.10 -22.69
CA PHE A 125 20.25 0.06 -21.96
C PHE A 125 21.49 -0.07 -22.84
N LYS A 126 21.54 -1.08 -23.73
CA LYS A 126 22.65 -1.20 -24.69
C LYS A 126 22.67 -0.04 -25.69
N SER A 127 21.50 0.44 -26.10
CA SER A 127 21.41 1.59 -27.00
C SER A 127 21.89 2.88 -26.33
N TRP A 128 21.67 3.02 -25.02
CA TRP A 128 22.18 4.12 -24.21
C TRP A 128 23.70 4.07 -24.05
N GLU A 129 24.25 2.89 -23.71
CA GLU A 129 25.69 2.66 -23.60
C GLU A 129 26.43 2.95 -24.91
N GLU A 130 25.87 2.51 -26.05
CA GLU A 130 26.43 2.81 -27.37
C GLU A 130 26.36 4.30 -27.72
N ALA A 131 25.29 4.99 -27.36
CA ALA A 131 25.16 6.43 -27.58
C ALA A 131 26.15 7.22 -26.73
N GLU A 132 26.37 6.82 -25.48
CA GLU A 132 27.40 7.40 -24.60
C GLU A 132 28.81 7.20 -25.17
N ALA A 133 29.10 6.02 -25.71
CA ALA A 133 30.38 5.75 -26.37
C ALA A 133 30.60 6.56 -27.66
N LEU A 134 29.53 6.96 -28.35
CA LEU A 134 29.61 7.73 -29.60
C LEU A 134 29.77 9.24 -29.37
N ASP A 135 29.18 9.78 -28.31
CA ASP A 135 29.21 11.22 -28.02
C ASP A 135 30.56 11.69 -27.39
N ASP A 136 31.50 10.78 -27.14
CA ASP A 136 32.74 11.01 -26.35
C ASP A 136 32.45 11.71 -25.01
N ASP A 137 31.23 11.52 -24.51
CA ASP A 137 30.78 12.09 -23.26
C ASP A 137 31.37 11.28 -22.11
N SER A 138 31.73 11.98 -21.04
CA SER A 138 32.17 11.34 -19.79
C SER A 138 31.10 10.34 -19.32
N MET A 139 31.50 9.20 -18.73
CA MET A 139 30.56 8.27 -18.07
C MET A 139 29.74 8.96 -16.96
N TRP A 140 30.17 10.16 -16.53
CA TRP A 140 29.51 11.00 -15.54
C TRP A 140 28.61 12.07 -16.16
N ALA A 141 28.54 12.18 -17.49
CA ALA A 141 27.67 13.12 -18.17
C ALA A 141 26.22 12.99 -17.65
N PRO A 142 25.51 14.10 -17.42
CA PRO A 142 25.84 15.48 -17.80
C PRO A 142 26.76 16.19 -16.78
N PHE A 143 27.28 15.50 -15.78
CA PHE A 143 28.22 16.04 -14.80
C PHE A 143 29.65 16.01 -15.34
N ARG A 144 30.48 16.92 -14.83
CA ARG A 144 31.86 17.12 -15.28
C ARG A 144 32.72 15.88 -15.01
N ASP A 145 32.59 15.32 -13.82
CA ASP A 145 33.42 14.24 -13.28
C ASP A 145 32.67 13.48 -12.17
N GLU A 146 33.31 12.44 -11.64
CA GLU A 146 32.80 11.64 -10.53
C GLU A 146 32.51 12.49 -9.29
N GLU A 147 33.38 13.45 -8.95
CA GLU A 147 33.21 14.32 -7.78
C GLU A 147 31.95 15.19 -7.88
N GLU A 148 31.69 15.76 -9.05
CA GLU A 148 30.46 16.53 -9.31
C GLU A 148 29.21 15.64 -9.26
N TRP A 149 29.30 14.41 -9.79
CA TRP A 149 28.19 13.45 -9.71
C TRP A 149 27.91 13.01 -8.26
N GLU A 150 28.94 12.75 -7.46
CA GLU A 150 28.79 12.42 -6.05
C GLU A 150 28.13 13.55 -5.26
N LEU A 151 28.53 14.79 -5.53
CA LEU A 151 27.89 15.97 -4.97
C LEU A 151 26.42 16.04 -5.39
N ALA A 152 26.12 15.88 -6.69
CA ALA A 152 24.75 15.88 -7.21
C ALA A 152 23.88 14.82 -6.52
N ARG A 153 24.40 13.60 -6.39
CA ARG A 153 23.73 12.48 -5.71
C ARG A 153 23.49 12.77 -4.23
N PHE A 154 24.47 13.37 -3.54
CA PHE A 154 24.34 13.75 -2.14
C PHE A 154 23.26 14.83 -1.94
N LEU A 155 23.28 15.89 -2.77
CA LEU A 155 22.32 16.99 -2.73
C LEU A 155 20.90 16.46 -2.95
N MET A 156 20.69 15.65 -3.98
CA MET A 156 19.37 15.08 -4.31
C MET A 156 18.79 14.21 -3.18
N LYS A 157 19.62 13.38 -2.56
CA LYS A 157 19.16 12.43 -1.52
C LYS A 157 18.92 13.09 -0.16
N ASN A 158 19.71 14.11 0.18
CA ASN A 158 19.80 14.56 1.57
C ASN A 158 19.28 15.98 1.81
N ILE A 159 19.30 16.84 0.79
CA ILE A 159 19.08 18.28 0.97
C ILE A 159 17.83 18.74 0.22
N GLY A 160 16.96 19.47 0.92
CA GLY A 160 15.77 20.08 0.31
C GLY A 160 16.12 21.27 -0.59
N GLN A 161 15.29 21.53 -1.59
CA GLN A 161 15.56 22.49 -2.68
C GLN A 161 16.09 23.86 -2.21
N ASN A 162 15.45 24.47 -1.20
CA ASN A 162 15.87 25.78 -0.68
C ASN A 162 17.28 25.75 -0.08
N LYS A 163 17.60 24.70 0.70
CA LYS A 163 18.92 24.54 1.31
C LYS A 163 19.99 24.21 0.26
N THR A 164 19.62 23.47 -0.79
CA THR A 164 20.51 23.22 -1.93
C THR A 164 20.86 24.53 -2.62
N ASP A 165 19.88 25.40 -2.84
CA ASP A 165 20.11 26.71 -3.46
C ASP A 165 21.00 27.62 -2.59
N GLU A 166 20.80 27.63 -1.27
CA GLU A 166 21.69 28.32 -0.31
C GLU A 166 23.12 27.75 -0.34
N PHE A 167 23.26 26.42 -0.33
CA PHE A 167 24.55 25.74 -0.40
C PHE A 167 25.33 26.10 -1.67
N LEU A 168 24.67 26.08 -2.84
CA LEU A 168 25.30 26.40 -4.12
C LEU A 168 25.75 27.87 -4.24
N LYS A 169 25.20 28.76 -3.41
CA LYS A 169 25.57 30.18 -3.36
C LYS A 169 26.80 30.47 -2.49
N LEU A 170 27.25 29.50 -1.68
CA LEU A 170 28.43 29.67 -0.83
C LEU A 170 29.67 29.96 -1.69
N GLY A 171 30.49 30.94 -1.28
CA GLY A 171 31.66 31.37 -2.05
C GLY A 171 32.64 30.24 -2.35
N MET A 172 32.82 29.31 -1.41
CA MET A 172 33.66 28.13 -1.58
C MET A 172 33.14 27.20 -2.69
N VAL A 173 31.82 26.98 -2.76
CA VAL A 173 31.19 26.09 -3.76
C VAL A 173 31.18 26.75 -5.13
N ARG A 174 30.94 28.06 -5.20
CA ARG A 174 31.06 28.80 -6.47
C ARG A 174 32.48 28.75 -7.05
N ASN A 175 33.49 28.65 -6.19
CA ASN A 175 34.89 28.60 -6.59
C ASN A 175 35.43 27.19 -6.83
N SER A 176 34.68 26.12 -6.53
CA SER A 176 35.11 24.73 -6.74
C SER A 176 34.94 24.24 -8.18
N GLY A 177 34.37 25.08 -9.06
CA GLY A 177 34.17 24.76 -10.47
C GLY A 177 32.97 23.87 -10.75
N VAL A 178 32.05 23.69 -9.78
CA VAL A 178 30.76 23.04 -10.00
C VAL A 178 29.99 23.81 -11.08
N THR A 179 29.46 23.06 -12.03
CA THR A 179 28.85 23.55 -13.27
C THR A 179 27.40 24.00 -13.11
N PHE A 180 26.80 23.80 -11.94
CA PHE A 180 25.48 24.28 -11.55
C PHE A 180 25.59 25.17 -10.30
N ASN A 181 24.98 26.36 -10.37
CA ASN A 181 25.12 27.40 -9.35
C ASN A 181 23.79 27.78 -8.67
N SER A 182 22.72 27.08 -9.03
CA SER A 182 21.37 27.23 -8.50
C SER A 182 20.63 25.90 -8.56
N MET A 183 19.60 25.75 -7.73
CA MET A 183 18.72 24.59 -7.77
C MET A 183 18.12 24.37 -9.17
N GLN A 184 17.78 25.45 -9.88
CA GLN A 184 17.23 25.36 -11.23
C GLN A 184 18.26 24.80 -12.23
N SER A 185 19.50 25.29 -12.21
CA SER A 185 20.57 24.75 -13.07
C SER A 185 20.94 23.31 -12.72
N PHE A 186 20.85 22.96 -11.43
CA PHE A 186 21.07 21.60 -10.94
C PHE A 186 19.99 20.65 -11.47
N LEU A 187 18.70 20.99 -11.31
CA LEU A 187 17.61 20.18 -11.84
C LEU A 187 17.68 20.05 -13.37
N LYS A 188 18.02 21.11 -14.10
CA LYS A 188 18.23 21.02 -15.56
C LYS A 188 19.34 20.02 -15.95
N LYS A 189 20.34 19.79 -15.09
CA LYS A 189 21.32 18.72 -15.31
C LYS A 189 20.73 17.36 -14.97
N VAL A 190 20.06 17.23 -13.84
CA VAL A 190 19.38 15.98 -13.46
C VAL A 190 18.38 15.54 -14.54
N ASP A 191 17.63 16.46 -15.12
CA ASP A 191 16.64 16.20 -16.18
C ASP A 191 17.27 15.74 -17.51
N LYS A 192 18.59 15.89 -17.69
CA LYS A 192 19.31 15.33 -18.84
C LYS A 192 19.75 13.88 -18.62
N LEU A 193 19.71 13.37 -17.39
CA LEU A 193 19.96 11.96 -17.14
C LEU A 193 18.92 11.13 -17.89
N ARG A 194 19.36 10.02 -18.47
CA ARG A 194 18.46 9.09 -19.13
C ARG A 194 17.49 8.54 -18.09
N THR A 195 16.20 8.71 -18.35
CA THR A 195 15.13 8.16 -17.54
C THR A 195 14.41 7.07 -18.31
N GLY A 196 13.63 6.25 -17.61
CA GLY A 196 12.68 5.33 -18.20
C GLY A 196 11.52 6.04 -18.94
N PRO A 197 10.39 5.34 -19.11
CA PRO A 197 9.20 5.82 -19.80
C PRO A 197 8.78 7.24 -19.41
N ALA A 198 8.32 8.01 -20.39
CA ALA A 198 7.95 9.39 -20.18
C ALA A 198 6.67 9.51 -19.32
N TRP A 199 6.64 10.54 -18.47
CA TRP A 199 5.43 10.91 -17.73
C TRP A 199 4.48 11.70 -18.62
N THR A 200 3.19 11.36 -18.51
CA THR A 200 2.09 12.11 -19.12
C THR A 200 1.14 12.59 -18.02
N CYS A 201 0.58 13.78 -18.20
CA CYS A 201 -0.46 14.33 -17.33
C CYS A 201 -1.74 14.52 -18.14
N GLU A 202 -2.81 13.86 -17.70
CA GLU A 202 -4.14 13.92 -18.31
C GLU A 202 -5.12 14.54 -17.31
N MET A 203 -5.92 15.50 -17.76
CA MET A 203 -6.94 16.13 -16.92
C MET A 203 -8.26 15.37 -17.01
N ILE A 204 -8.75 14.88 -15.88
CA ILE A 204 -10.05 14.21 -15.76
C ILE A 204 -11.09 15.23 -15.30
N ASP A 205 -12.09 15.48 -16.14
CA ASP A 205 -13.26 16.30 -15.79
C ASP A 205 -14.30 15.45 -15.04
N VAL A 206 -14.49 15.77 -13.76
CA VAL A 206 -15.44 15.06 -12.89
C VAL A 206 -16.66 15.95 -12.64
N VAL A 207 -17.75 15.67 -13.36
CA VAL A 207 -19.03 16.35 -13.16
C VAL A 207 -19.79 15.71 -11.99
N GLY A 208 -20.12 16.54 -11.00
CA GLY A 208 -20.80 16.17 -9.78
C GLY A 208 -22.33 16.21 -9.85
N ASP A 209 -22.99 16.09 -8.69
CA ASP A 209 -24.46 16.18 -8.53
C ASP A 209 -24.91 17.35 -7.64
N VAL A 210 -23.99 18.25 -7.30
CA VAL A 210 -24.24 19.52 -6.61
C VAL A 210 -24.37 20.63 -7.65
N VAL A 211 -25.43 21.43 -7.53
CA VAL A 211 -25.65 22.61 -8.38
C VAL A 211 -24.89 23.81 -7.80
N GLY A 212 -24.16 24.54 -8.65
CA GLY A 212 -23.46 25.79 -8.33
C GLY A 212 -24.38 27.00 -8.29
N GLU A 213 -23.81 28.15 -7.94
CA GLU A 213 -24.54 29.44 -7.89
C GLU A 213 -25.01 29.92 -9.27
N ASP A 214 -24.33 29.46 -10.32
CA ASP A 214 -24.65 29.69 -11.74
C ASP A 214 -25.76 28.78 -12.29
N GLY A 215 -26.29 27.87 -11.45
CA GLY A 215 -27.29 26.88 -11.86
C GLY A 215 -26.72 25.69 -12.64
N ALA A 216 -25.40 25.63 -12.88
CA ALA A 216 -24.74 24.51 -13.52
C ALA A 216 -24.32 23.45 -12.49
N LEU A 217 -24.07 22.21 -12.93
CA LEU A 217 -23.48 21.21 -12.05
C LEU A 217 -22.02 21.57 -11.78
N LYS A 218 -21.62 21.51 -10.51
CA LYS A 218 -20.22 21.65 -10.13
C LYS A 218 -19.40 20.54 -10.78
N HIS A 219 -18.23 20.90 -11.26
CA HIS A 219 -17.23 19.95 -11.75
C HIS A 219 -15.86 20.20 -11.12
N GLU A 220 -15.02 19.17 -11.15
CA GLU A 220 -13.64 19.23 -10.67
C GLU A 220 -12.71 18.71 -11.76
N GLN A 221 -11.64 19.45 -12.01
CA GLN A 221 -10.57 19.05 -12.93
C GLN A 221 -9.45 18.40 -12.11
N LEU A 222 -9.19 17.11 -12.35
CA LEU A 222 -8.23 16.34 -11.57
C LEU A 222 -7.08 15.85 -12.44
N GLU A 223 -5.86 16.01 -11.96
CA GLU A 223 -4.67 15.51 -12.65
C GLU A 223 -4.51 14.00 -12.46
N LEU A 224 -4.34 13.27 -13.57
CA LEU A 224 -3.83 11.91 -13.60
C LEU A 224 -2.44 11.93 -14.23
N TRP A 225 -1.42 11.62 -13.41
CA TRP A 225 -0.06 11.42 -13.91
C TRP A 225 0.16 9.94 -14.18
N ARG A 226 0.67 9.58 -15.36
CA ARG A 226 0.93 8.17 -15.72
C ARG A 226 2.09 8.00 -16.69
N GLN A 227 2.77 6.86 -16.59
CA GLN A 227 3.68 6.31 -17.58
C GLN A 227 2.97 5.18 -18.36
N ASP A 228 3.47 4.83 -19.54
CA ASP A 228 2.98 3.66 -20.27
C ASP A 228 3.48 2.36 -19.56
N PRO A 229 2.57 1.55 -18.98
CA PRO A 229 2.97 0.34 -18.28
C PRO A 229 3.65 -0.70 -19.18
N VAL A 230 3.40 -0.69 -20.50
CA VAL A 230 4.04 -1.61 -21.45
C VAL A 230 5.49 -1.20 -21.68
N GLU A 231 5.79 0.09 -21.74
CA GLU A 231 7.17 0.59 -21.80
C GLU A 231 7.91 0.29 -20.48
N CYS A 232 7.24 0.42 -19.33
CA CYS A 232 7.80 0.04 -18.04
C CYS A 232 8.15 -1.46 -17.98
N VAL A 233 7.30 -2.32 -18.55
CA VAL A 233 7.59 -3.76 -18.67
C VAL A 233 8.78 -4.01 -19.61
N GLU A 234 8.86 -3.30 -20.74
CA GLU A 234 9.99 -3.39 -21.69
C GLU A 234 11.31 -2.95 -21.06
N GLU A 235 11.29 -1.90 -20.22
CA GLU A 235 12.45 -1.49 -19.41
C GLU A 235 12.85 -2.59 -18.42
N LEU A 236 11.93 -3.09 -17.60
CA LEU A 236 12.22 -4.10 -16.58
C LEU A 236 12.75 -5.41 -17.20
N ILE A 237 12.11 -5.91 -18.26
CA ILE A 237 12.50 -7.18 -18.89
C ILE A 237 13.81 -7.07 -19.68
N GLY A 238 14.12 -5.87 -20.17
CA GLY A 238 15.33 -5.55 -20.92
C GLY A 238 16.52 -5.11 -20.07
N ASN A 239 16.34 -4.97 -18.74
CA ASN A 239 17.36 -4.45 -17.85
C ASN A 239 18.46 -5.49 -17.58
N PRO A 240 19.73 -5.23 -17.99
CA PRO A 240 20.82 -6.18 -17.81
C PRO A 240 21.15 -6.47 -16.34
N ALA A 241 20.80 -5.58 -15.40
CA ALA A 241 20.98 -5.80 -13.97
C ALA A 241 20.18 -7.01 -13.43
N PHE A 242 19.11 -7.40 -14.13
CA PHE A 242 18.25 -8.52 -13.73
C PHE A 242 18.49 -9.80 -14.54
N ARG A 243 19.47 -9.81 -15.46
CA ARG A 243 19.70 -10.93 -16.39
C ARG A 243 19.73 -12.29 -15.69
N ASP A 244 20.55 -12.41 -14.65
CA ASP A 244 20.78 -13.68 -13.94
C ASP A 244 19.72 -13.97 -12.86
N GLN A 245 18.76 -13.05 -12.69
CA GLN A 245 17.73 -13.06 -11.66
C GLN A 245 16.32 -13.12 -12.27
N MET A 246 16.22 -13.48 -13.55
CA MET A 246 14.99 -13.47 -14.30
C MET A 246 14.69 -14.83 -14.93
N ALA A 247 13.41 -15.21 -14.93
CA ALA A 247 12.91 -16.36 -15.67
C ALA A 247 12.03 -15.94 -16.86
N TYR A 248 12.17 -16.66 -17.97
CA TYR A 248 11.38 -16.50 -19.18
C TYR A 248 10.35 -17.61 -19.39
N GLU A 249 10.44 -18.69 -18.60
CA GLU A 249 9.63 -19.90 -18.72
C GLU A 249 9.18 -20.39 -17.34
N PRO A 250 7.98 -20.98 -17.23
CA PRO A 250 7.57 -21.64 -16.00
C PRO A 250 8.32 -22.97 -15.81
N LYS A 251 8.37 -23.45 -14.57
CA LYS A 251 8.88 -24.77 -14.20
C LYS A 251 8.19 -25.25 -12.93
N HIS A 252 7.95 -26.55 -12.80
CA HIS A 252 7.57 -27.09 -11.50
C HIS A 252 8.82 -27.39 -10.68
N ALA A 253 8.81 -26.99 -9.40
CA ALA A 253 9.84 -27.30 -8.43
C ALA A 253 9.31 -28.25 -7.36
N TYR A 254 10.15 -29.16 -6.87
CA TYR A 254 9.81 -30.19 -5.91
C TYR A 254 10.90 -30.37 -4.86
N ALA A 255 10.50 -30.72 -3.64
CA ALA A 255 11.41 -31.03 -2.53
C ALA A 255 11.88 -32.50 -2.53
N ASP A 256 11.34 -33.31 -3.44
CA ASP A 256 11.67 -34.72 -3.61
C ASP A 256 11.75 -35.09 -5.10
N GLU A 257 12.44 -36.18 -5.39
CA GLU A 257 12.65 -36.69 -6.75
C GLU A 257 11.38 -37.27 -7.38
N LYS A 258 10.43 -37.75 -6.56
CA LYS A 258 9.18 -38.36 -7.03
C LYS A 258 8.19 -37.32 -7.56
N GLY A 259 8.38 -36.05 -7.22
CA GLY A 259 7.50 -34.96 -7.61
C GLY A 259 6.22 -34.88 -6.77
N GLU A 260 6.24 -35.36 -5.52
CA GLU A 260 5.06 -35.41 -4.65
C GLU A 260 4.90 -34.12 -3.82
N ASN A 261 6.01 -33.48 -3.42
CA ASN A 261 6.00 -32.27 -2.61
C ASN A 261 6.37 -31.05 -3.45
N ARG A 262 5.34 -30.32 -3.93
CA ARG A 262 5.50 -29.09 -4.72
C ARG A 262 6.12 -27.96 -3.90
N ILE A 263 7.03 -27.21 -4.53
CA ILE A 263 7.58 -25.96 -4.03
C ILE A 263 6.99 -24.80 -4.85
N TYR A 264 6.46 -23.82 -4.13
CA TYR A 264 5.87 -22.58 -4.65
C TYR A 264 6.61 -21.37 -4.04
N ASP A 265 7.73 -20.99 -4.64
CA ASP A 265 8.58 -19.93 -4.10
C ASP A 265 8.71 -18.72 -5.01
N GLU A 266 8.61 -18.90 -6.32
CA GLU A 266 8.70 -17.86 -7.34
C GLU A 266 7.50 -17.92 -8.30
N MET A 267 7.20 -16.82 -8.99
CA MET A 267 6.06 -16.81 -9.92
C MET A 267 6.18 -17.85 -11.03
N TRP A 268 7.39 -18.11 -11.53
CA TRP A 268 7.62 -19.16 -12.54
C TRP A 268 7.49 -20.58 -11.98
N THR A 269 7.37 -20.74 -10.65
CA THR A 269 7.05 -22.04 -10.03
C THR A 269 5.56 -22.24 -9.72
N ALA A 270 4.77 -21.17 -9.87
CA ALA A 270 3.34 -21.19 -9.61
C ALA A 270 2.57 -21.85 -10.76
N ASP A 271 1.52 -22.58 -10.38
CA ASP A 271 0.65 -23.26 -11.34
C ASP A 271 -0.04 -22.24 -12.27
N TRP A 272 -0.33 -21.03 -11.78
CA TRP A 272 -0.87 -19.93 -12.59
C TRP A 272 -0.03 -19.63 -13.84
N TRP A 273 1.30 -19.49 -13.71
CA TRP A 273 2.13 -19.19 -14.90
C TRP A 273 2.17 -20.41 -15.81
N TRP A 274 2.31 -21.61 -15.25
CA TRP A 274 2.28 -22.85 -16.02
C TRP A 274 1.00 -22.96 -16.88
N GLU A 275 -0.17 -22.82 -16.26
CA GLU A 275 -1.48 -22.88 -16.93
C GLU A 275 -1.65 -21.78 -17.98
N MET A 276 -1.19 -20.57 -17.67
CA MET A 276 -1.16 -19.47 -18.62
C MET A 276 -0.33 -19.82 -19.86
N GLN A 277 0.88 -20.36 -19.65
CA GLN A 277 1.79 -20.76 -20.72
C GLN A 277 1.25 -21.96 -21.52
N GLU A 278 0.53 -22.88 -20.87
CA GLU A 278 -0.09 -24.06 -21.50
C GLU A 278 -1.28 -23.71 -22.39
N SER A 279 -1.93 -22.56 -22.16
CA SER A 279 -3.03 -22.10 -23.01
C SER A 279 -2.66 -22.19 -24.49
N THR A 280 -3.54 -22.81 -25.30
CA THR A 280 -3.27 -23.08 -26.73
C THR A 280 -2.84 -21.82 -27.48
N TYR A 281 -3.36 -20.67 -27.06
CA TYR A 281 -3.05 -19.37 -27.61
C TYR A 281 -1.58 -18.96 -27.40
N LEU A 282 -1.06 -19.03 -26.17
CA LEU A 282 0.31 -18.61 -25.87
C LEU A 282 1.34 -19.66 -26.29
N ASN A 283 1.02 -20.94 -26.08
CA ASN A 283 1.87 -22.07 -26.45
C ASN A 283 2.15 -22.10 -27.96
N SER A 284 1.12 -21.96 -28.80
CA SER A 284 1.27 -21.99 -30.27
C SER A 284 2.18 -20.89 -30.83
N ARG A 285 2.40 -19.82 -30.07
CA ARG A 285 3.27 -18.69 -30.45
C ARG A 285 4.67 -18.80 -29.88
N GLY A 286 4.89 -19.68 -28.89
CA GLY A 286 6.12 -19.68 -28.10
C GLY A 286 6.33 -18.37 -27.34
N ALA A 287 5.23 -17.72 -26.92
CA ALA A 287 5.26 -16.44 -26.25
C ALA A 287 5.87 -16.53 -24.85
N ILE A 288 6.26 -15.39 -24.28
CA ILE A 288 6.61 -15.25 -22.86
C ILE A 288 5.49 -14.53 -22.15
N VAL A 289 5.07 -15.04 -21.00
CA VAL A 289 4.23 -14.27 -20.06
C VAL A 289 5.14 -13.34 -19.25
N ALA A 290 4.79 -12.06 -19.21
CA ALA A 290 5.31 -11.12 -18.22
C ALA A 290 4.23 -10.90 -17.14
N PRO A 291 4.30 -11.60 -15.99
CA PRO A 291 3.28 -11.48 -14.96
C PRO A 291 3.38 -10.08 -14.33
N VAL A 292 2.46 -9.19 -14.67
CA VAL A 292 2.40 -7.85 -14.10
C VAL A 292 1.87 -7.93 -12.68
N ILE A 293 2.62 -7.38 -11.74
CA ILE A 293 2.25 -7.26 -10.34
C ILE A 293 2.06 -5.77 -10.05
N LEU A 294 0.85 -5.41 -9.62
CA LEU A 294 0.52 -4.04 -9.24
C LEU A 294 0.47 -3.91 -7.73
N SER A 295 0.91 -2.77 -7.21
CA SER A 295 0.66 -2.40 -5.82
C SER A 295 0.19 -0.96 -5.69
N LEU A 296 -0.77 -0.75 -4.80
CA LEU A 296 -1.28 0.56 -4.42
C LEU A 296 -1.02 0.78 -2.94
N ASP A 297 -0.54 1.96 -2.59
CA ASP A 297 -0.50 2.40 -1.20
C ASP A 297 -0.84 3.90 -1.15
N LYS A 298 -1.98 4.23 -0.56
CA LYS A 298 -2.39 5.63 -0.42
C LYS A 298 -1.62 6.29 0.72
N THR A 299 -0.56 7.00 0.37
CA THR A 299 0.40 7.56 1.32
C THR A 299 0.12 9.03 1.66
N SER A 300 0.29 9.39 2.93
CA SER A 300 0.24 10.79 3.36
C SER A 300 1.61 11.45 3.15
N LEU A 301 1.66 12.55 2.39
CA LEU A 301 2.92 13.22 2.02
C LEU A 301 3.45 14.16 3.13
N SER A 302 2.63 14.50 4.12
CA SER A 302 3.04 15.39 5.21
C SER A 302 2.59 14.87 6.57
N LEU A 303 3.56 14.65 7.47
CA LEU A 303 3.33 14.18 8.84
C LEU A 303 3.00 15.31 9.83
N PHE A 304 3.36 16.56 9.50
CA PHE A 304 3.36 17.65 10.49
C PHE A 304 2.54 18.89 10.13
N SER A 305 2.21 19.17 8.86
CA SER A 305 1.50 20.41 8.48
C SER A 305 0.79 20.39 7.11
N GLY A 306 0.16 19.27 6.72
CA GLY A 306 -0.64 19.23 5.50
C GLY A 306 -1.51 17.99 5.38
N ASP A 307 -2.63 18.12 4.67
CA ASP A 307 -3.55 17.05 4.29
C ASP A 307 -3.25 16.49 2.89
N LYS A 308 -2.04 16.73 2.36
CA LYS A 308 -1.61 16.25 1.05
C LYS A 308 -1.42 14.73 1.10
N LYS A 309 -2.19 14.02 0.27
CA LYS A 309 -2.09 12.58 0.08
C LYS A 309 -1.66 12.32 -1.36
N ALA A 310 -0.82 11.32 -1.56
CA ALA A 310 -0.53 10.75 -2.87
C ALA A 310 -1.19 9.39 -2.97
N TRP A 311 -1.50 8.97 -4.20
CA TRP A 311 -1.97 7.62 -4.46
C TRP A 311 -1.16 7.00 -5.60
N PRO A 312 0.08 6.59 -5.30
CA PRO A 312 0.97 5.96 -6.27
C PRO A 312 0.47 4.58 -6.73
N VAL A 313 0.69 4.30 -8.01
CA VAL A 313 0.54 2.97 -8.63
C VAL A 313 1.92 2.45 -8.98
N TYR A 314 2.32 1.34 -8.38
CA TYR A 314 3.59 0.69 -8.67
C TYR A 314 3.37 -0.56 -9.53
N LEU A 315 4.39 -0.89 -10.33
CA LEU A 315 4.44 -2.05 -11.21
C LEU A 315 5.78 -2.77 -11.06
N THR A 316 5.73 -4.09 -11.02
CA THR A 316 6.88 -4.98 -11.22
C THR A 316 6.45 -6.18 -12.05
N ILE A 317 7.40 -7.02 -12.47
CA ILE A 317 7.13 -8.25 -13.23
C ILE A 317 7.57 -9.49 -12.46
N GLY A 318 6.72 -10.53 -12.45
CA GLY A 318 6.99 -11.82 -11.82
C GLY A 318 8.15 -12.60 -12.45
N ASN A 319 8.67 -12.15 -13.61
CA ASN A 319 9.88 -12.69 -14.19
C ASN A 319 11.10 -12.47 -13.29
N ILE A 320 11.14 -11.39 -12.51
CA ILE A 320 12.25 -11.07 -11.61
C ILE A 320 12.05 -11.81 -10.29
N SER A 321 13.13 -12.42 -9.78
CA SER A 321 13.11 -13.13 -8.49
C SER A 321 12.57 -12.25 -7.36
N LYS A 322 11.80 -12.85 -6.46
CA LYS A 322 11.16 -12.11 -5.36
C LYS A 322 12.19 -11.41 -4.48
N ASP A 323 13.37 -12.00 -4.27
CA ASP A 323 14.40 -11.44 -3.41
C ASP A 323 14.95 -10.14 -3.99
N VAL A 324 15.08 -10.05 -5.31
CA VAL A 324 15.47 -8.80 -6.00
C VAL A 324 14.32 -7.80 -5.99
N ARG A 325 13.08 -8.23 -6.25
CA ARG A 325 11.90 -7.34 -6.20
C ARG A 325 11.70 -6.67 -4.84
N ARG A 326 12.06 -7.35 -3.76
CA ARG A 326 11.96 -6.86 -2.38
C ARG A 326 13.07 -5.90 -1.99
N GLN A 327 14.15 -5.82 -2.76
CA GLN A 327 15.24 -4.88 -2.51
C GLN A 327 14.88 -3.53 -3.13
N VAL A 328 14.54 -2.54 -2.29
CA VAL A 328 14.21 -1.18 -2.74
C VAL A 328 15.35 -0.58 -3.58
N SER A 329 16.60 -0.88 -3.24
CA SER A 329 17.79 -0.44 -3.96
C SER A 329 17.98 -1.09 -5.34
N ALA A 330 17.32 -2.22 -5.61
CA ALA A 330 17.44 -2.90 -6.90
C ALA A 330 16.60 -2.25 -8.00
N HIS A 331 15.67 -1.35 -7.64
CA HIS A 331 14.80 -0.65 -8.60
C HIS A 331 14.00 -1.59 -9.52
N ALA A 332 13.70 -2.81 -9.06
CA ALA A 332 12.90 -3.80 -9.79
C ALA A 332 11.39 -3.53 -9.72
N THR A 333 10.98 -2.48 -8.99
CA THR A 333 9.60 -1.97 -8.93
C THR A 333 9.62 -0.51 -9.37
N VAL A 334 8.77 -0.17 -10.33
CA VAL A 334 8.70 1.16 -10.93
C VAL A 334 7.35 1.81 -10.63
N LEU A 335 7.33 3.14 -10.55
CA LEU A 335 6.11 3.90 -10.34
C LEU A 335 5.50 4.25 -11.71
N ILE A 336 4.26 3.83 -11.96
CA ILE A 336 3.59 4.00 -13.26
C ILE A 336 2.48 5.05 -13.23
N GLY A 337 2.08 5.53 -12.05
CA GLY A 337 1.04 6.56 -11.98
C GLY A 337 0.83 7.17 -10.61
N TYR A 338 0.24 8.36 -10.60
CA TYR A 338 -0.37 8.98 -9.42
C TYR A 338 -1.86 9.16 -9.71
N LEU A 339 -2.70 8.42 -8.99
CA LEU A 339 -4.15 8.53 -9.12
C LEU A 339 -4.65 9.84 -8.51
N PRO A 340 -5.73 10.41 -9.05
CA PRO A 340 -6.38 11.58 -8.50
C PRO A 340 -6.75 11.41 -7.02
N VAL A 341 -6.39 12.40 -6.20
CA VAL A 341 -6.89 12.51 -4.83
C VAL A 341 -7.73 13.77 -4.71
N SER A 342 -9.05 13.60 -4.57
CA SER A 342 -9.97 14.69 -4.31
C SER A 342 -10.93 14.37 -3.17
N ARG A 343 -11.43 15.44 -2.54
CA ARG A 343 -12.55 15.39 -1.60
C ARG A 343 -13.90 15.25 -2.31
N LEU A 344 -13.95 15.44 -3.64
CA LEU A 344 -15.15 15.31 -4.46
C LEU A 344 -16.32 16.12 -3.88
N GLU A 345 -16.06 17.40 -3.64
CA GLU A 345 -17.02 18.37 -3.10
C GLU A 345 -18.08 18.75 -4.13
N CYS A 346 -17.84 18.47 -5.42
CA CYS A 346 -18.86 18.49 -6.46
C CYS A 346 -19.98 17.44 -6.27
N PHE A 347 -19.80 16.46 -5.37
CA PHE A 347 -20.82 15.48 -5.02
C PHE A 347 -21.44 15.69 -3.62
N GLN A 348 -22.73 15.36 -3.50
CA GLN A 348 -23.45 15.22 -2.24
C GLN A 348 -22.81 14.13 -1.37
N LYS A 349 -22.87 14.31 -0.04
CA LYS A 349 -22.25 13.39 0.93
C LYS A 349 -22.61 11.91 0.70
N LYS A 350 -23.86 11.63 0.31
CA LYS A 350 -24.39 10.27 0.06
C LYS A 350 -23.89 9.60 -1.23
N THR A 351 -23.51 10.37 -2.25
CA THR A 351 -23.06 9.85 -3.56
C THR A 351 -21.54 9.89 -3.71
N ARG A 352 -20.88 10.75 -2.93
CA ARG A 352 -19.43 10.97 -2.94
C ARG A 352 -18.58 9.71 -2.83
N SER A 353 -18.92 8.78 -1.93
CA SER A 353 -18.18 7.52 -1.77
C SER A 353 -18.19 6.70 -3.07
N LEU A 354 -19.37 6.54 -3.69
CA LEU A 354 -19.50 5.81 -4.95
C LEU A 354 -18.79 6.54 -6.11
N ALA A 355 -18.82 7.87 -6.12
CA ALA A 355 -18.09 8.68 -7.09
C ALA A 355 -16.57 8.44 -6.97
N GLY A 356 -16.03 8.37 -5.75
CA GLY A 356 -14.64 8.02 -5.49
C GLY A 356 -14.25 6.64 -6.04
N TYR A 357 -15.09 5.61 -5.82
CA TYR A 357 -14.88 4.28 -6.41
C TYR A 357 -14.87 4.34 -7.95
N ARG A 358 -15.81 5.07 -8.56
CA ARG A 358 -15.88 5.21 -10.03
C ARG A 358 -14.68 5.95 -10.59
N LEU A 359 -14.24 7.03 -9.93
CA LEU A 359 -13.05 7.78 -10.32
C LEU A 359 -11.81 6.90 -10.28
N PHE A 360 -11.65 6.10 -9.22
CA PHE A 360 -10.55 5.14 -9.11
C PHE A 360 -10.53 4.16 -10.31
N HIS A 361 -11.65 3.48 -10.59
CA HIS A 361 -11.69 2.53 -11.70
C HIS A 361 -11.52 3.22 -13.06
N HIS A 362 -11.99 4.46 -13.22
CA HIS A 362 -11.75 5.22 -14.44
C HIS A 362 -10.28 5.56 -14.60
N ALA A 363 -9.63 6.12 -13.58
CA ALA A 363 -8.21 6.46 -13.62
C ALA A 363 -7.34 5.21 -13.85
N MET A 364 -7.60 4.11 -13.15
CA MET A 364 -6.90 2.83 -13.39
C MET A 364 -7.14 2.29 -14.80
N SER A 365 -8.32 2.49 -15.39
CA SER A 365 -8.59 2.08 -16.78
C SER A 365 -7.74 2.85 -17.78
N LEU A 366 -7.46 4.13 -17.52
CA LEU A 366 -6.58 4.96 -18.35
C LEU A 366 -5.10 4.54 -18.19
N VAL A 367 -4.67 4.31 -16.94
CA VAL A 367 -3.30 3.86 -16.64
C VAL A 367 -3.01 2.51 -17.31
N LEU A 368 -3.92 1.55 -17.21
CA LEU A 368 -3.69 0.18 -17.70
C LEU A 368 -4.18 -0.06 -19.14
N GLN A 369 -4.69 0.96 -19.83
CA GLN A 369 -5.20 0.83 -21.19
C GLN A 369 -4.16 0.19 -22.14
N PRO A 370 -2.86 0.55 -22.11
CA PRO A 370 -1.86 -0.07 -22.99
C PRO A 370 -1.68 -1.57 -22.77
N LEU A 371 -1.91 -2.08 -21.54
CA LEU A 371 -1.81 -3.52 -21.24
C LEU A 371 -2.90 -4.35 -21.94
N ILE A 372 -4.02 -3.75 -22.34
CA ILE A 372 -5.10 -4.48 -23.00
C ILE A 372 -4.64 -5.05 -24.34
N ASP A 373 -4.02 -4.21 -25.17
CA ASP A 373 -3.55 -4.62 -26.48
C ASP A 373 -2.30 -5.49 -26.37
N ALA A 374 -1.31 -5.06 -25.58
CA ALA A 374 -0.06 -5.79 -25.38
C ALA A 374 -0.30 -7.18 -24.74
N GLY A 375 -1.22 -7.30 -23.79
CA GLY A 375 -1.55 -8.60 -23.19
C GLY A 375 -2.27 -9.53 -24.17
N ARG A 376 -3.12 -9.01 -25.07
CA ARG A 376 -3.82 -9.81 -26.09
C ARG A 376 -2.87 -10.26 -27.19
N HIS A 377 -2.19 -9.32 -27.82
CA HIS A 377 -1.44 -9.58 -29.05
C HIS A 377 0.04 -9.86 -28.81
N GLY A 378 0.54 -9.57 -27.61
CA GLY A 378 1.97 -9.58 -27.31
C GLY A 378 2.67 -8.36 -27.91
N LYS A 379 3.83 -8.02 -27.35
CA LYS A 379 4.76 -7.02 -27.91
C LYS A 379 6.13 -7.65 -28.04
N GLU A 380 6.82 -7.35 -29.14
CA GLU A 380 8.21 -7.77 -29.31
C GLU A 380 9.13 -6.94 -28.40
N MET A 381 9.75 -7.58 -27.41
CA MET A 381 10.63 -6.90 -26.45
C MET A 381 12.03 -7.51 -26.47
N GLY A 382 13.05 -6.64 -26.40
CA GLY A 382 14.43 -7.06 -26.19
C GLY A 382 14.65 -7.42 -24.73
N CYS A 383 14.98 -8.68 -24.46
CA CYS A 383 15.20 -9.20 -23.11
C CYS A 383 16.63 -8.93 -22.62
N ALA A 384 16.84 -8.98 -21.30
CA ALA A 384 18.14 -8.74 -20.65
C ALA A 384 19.28 -9.67 -21.13
N ASP A 385 18.94 -10.86 -21.64
CA ASP A 385 19.87 -11.82 -22.25
C ASP A 385 20.22 -11.51 -23.73
N GLY A 386 19.60 -10.48 -24.32
CA GLY A 386 19.88 -9.99 -25.68
C GLY A 386 18.97 -10.58 -26.77
N TYR A 387 18.03 -11.47 -26.41
CA TYR A 387 17.10 -12.04 -27.38
C TYR A 387 15.81 -11.21 -27.51
N LEU A 388 15.27 -11.21 -28.73
CA LEU A 388 13.96 -10.68 -29.03
C LEU A 388 12.91 -11.78 -28.85
N ARG A 389 11.89 -11.52 -28.04
CA ARG A 389 10.74 -12.42 -27.86
C ARG A 389 9.42 -11.67 -27.95
N GLN A 390 8.36 -12.41 -28.26
CA GLN A 390 6.99 -11.95 -28.11
C GLN A 390 6.57 -12.08 -26.63
N VAL A 391 6.42 -10.94 -25.96
CA VAL A 391 6.10 -10.85 -24.53
C VAL A 391 4.66 -10.41 -24.36
N HIS A 392 3.90 -11.10 -23.50
CA HIS A 392 2.54 -10.80 -23.14
C HIS A 392 2.50 -10.31 -21.67
N PRO A 393 2.43 -8.99 -21.43
CA PRO A 393 2.19 -8.45 -20.10
C PRO A 393 0.76 -8.79 -19.65
N ILE A 394 0.62 -9.52 -18.55
CA ILE A 394 -0.67 -10.00 -18.04
C ILE A 394 -0.76 -9.70 -16.55
N LEU A 395 -1.84 -9.04 -16.10
CA LEU A 395 -2.04 -8.77 -14.69
C LEU A 395 -2.20 -10.09 -13.94
N ALA A 396 -1.25 -10.36 -13.04
CA ALA A 396 -1.14 -11.63 -12.34
C ALA A 396 -1.41 -11.48 -10.84
N ALA A 397 -0.95 -10.38 -10.24
CA ALA A 397 -1.16 -10.12 -8.81
C ALA A 397 -1.43 -8.65 -8.53
N TYR A 398 -2.22 -8.41 -7.48
CA TYR A 398 -2.58 -7.10 -6.96
C TYR A 398 -2.33 -7.06 -5.46
N ILE A 399 -1.34 -6.28 -5.05
CA ILE A 399 -0.92 -6.11 -3.67
C ILE A 399 -1.64 -4.87 -3.12
N ALA A 400 -2.52 -5.10 -2.16
CA ALA A 400 -3.36 -4.10 -1.53
C ALA A 400 -3.81 -4.61 -0.16
N ASP A 401 -4.03 -3.70 0.79
CA ASP A 401 -4.72 -4.00 2.04
C ASP A 401 -6.23 -4.13 1.80
N PHE A 402 -6.96 -4.60 2.81
CA PHE A 402 -8.34 -5.05 2.65
C PHE A 402 -9.33 -4.00 2.07
N PRO A 403 -9.32 -2.72 2.49
CA PRO A 403 -10.21 -1.72 1.90
C PRO A 403 -9.92 -1.51 0.40
N GLU A 404 -8.66 -1.50 0.01
CA GLU A 404 -8.17 -1.37 -1.36
C GLU A 404 -8.47 -2.63 -2.18
N GLN A 405 -8.39 -3.83 -1.58
CA GLN A 405 -8.87 -5.07 -2.21
C GLN A 405 -10.37 -5.00 -2.53
N CYS A 406 -11.18 -4.50 -1.59
CA CYS A 406 -12.62 -4.29 -1.83
C CYS A 406 -12.88 -3.24 -2.92
N LEU A 407 -12.09 -2.16 -2.94
CA LEU A 407 -12.11 -1.15 -4.00
C LEU A 407 -11.86 -1.79 -5.37
N VAL A 408 -10.78 -2.55 -5.51
CA VAL A 408 -10.40 -3.23 -6.76
C VAL A 408 -11.45 -4.26 -7.21
N ALA A 409 -12.00 -5.03 -6.27
CA ALA A 409 -13.03 -6.04 -6.51
C ALA A 409 -14.42 -5.46 -6.84
N CYS A 410 -14.61 -4.14 -6.64
CA CYS A 410 -15.92 -3.48 -6.65
C CYS A 410 -16.86 -3.94 -5.53
N ASN A 411 -16.32 -4.43 -4.41
CA ASN A 411 -17.09 -4.93 -3.28
C ASN A 411 -17.33 -3.83 -2.23
N LYS A 412 -18.36 -4.01 -1.41
CA LYS A 412 -18.50 -3.27 -0.15
C LYS A 412 -17.45 -3.78 0.84
N GLU A 413 -16.91 -2.90 1.68
CA GLU A 413 -15.87 -3.24 2.67
C GLU A 413 -16.35 -4.24 3.73
N ASN A 414 -17.67 -4.41 3.91
CA ASN A 414 -18.21 -5.44 4.77
C ASN A 414 -18.45 -6.78 4.04
N ARG A 415 -17.71 -7.08 2.97
CA ARG A 415 -17.80 -8.30 2.15
C ARG A 415 -16.40 -8.85 1.87
N CYS A 416 -16.31 -10.14 1.59
CA CYS A 416 -15.06 -10.72 1.14
C CYS A 416 -14.85 -10.36 -0.34
N PRO A 417 -13.66 -9.91 -0.77
CA PRO A 417 -13.37 -9.68 -2.18
C PRO A 417 -13.13 -10.99 -2.95
N HIS A 418 -12.88 -12.11 -2.27
CA HIS A 418 -12.62 -13.40 -2.91
C HIS A 418 -13.84 -14.30 -3.07
N CYS A 419 -14.68 -14.39 -2.03
CA CYS A 419 -15.79 -15.33 -1.98
C CYS A 419 -17.11 -14.67 -1.55
N LEU A 420 -18.21 -15.38 -1.77
CA LEU A 420 -19.57 -14.93 -1.52
C LEU A 420 -20.04 -15.14 -0.07
N VAL A 421 -19.11 -15.24 0.87
CA VAL A 421 -19.42 -15.58 2.27
C VAL A 421 -20.22 -14.48 2.94
N GLU A 422 -21.33 -14.86 3.57
CA GLU A 422 -22.16 -13.94 4.34
C GLU A 422 -21.47 -13.54 5.64
N SER A 423 -21.79 -12.36 6.18
CA SER A 423 -21.06 -11.80 7.31
C SER A 423 -21.18 -12.61 8.60
N ASP A 424 -22.32 -13.27 8.79
CA ASP A 424 -22.67 -14.14 9.91
C ASP A 424 -22.13 -15.57 9.76
N LYS A 425 -21.60 -15.92 8.59
CA LYS A 425 -20.97 -17.21 8.26
C LYS A 425 -19.43 -17.17 8.27
N ARG A 426 -18.85 -16.03 8.64
CA ARG A 426 -17.39 -15.87 8.69
C ARG A 426 -16.83 -16.60 9.90
N GLY A 427 -15.93 -17.54 9.66
CA GLY A 427 -15.33 -18.39 10.69
C GLY A 427 -15.89 -19.81 10.68
N ASP A 428 -16.96 -20.06 9.92
CA ASP A 428 -17.37 -21.42 9.60
C ASP A 428 -16.31 -22.05 8.67
N LEU A 429 -15.98 -23.32 8.90
CA LEU A 429 -15.02 -24.08 8.08
C LEU A 429 -15.65 -24.60 6.78
N GLU A 430 -16.79 -24.04 6.37
CA GLU A 430 -17.51 -24.44 5.18
C GLU A 430 -16.92 -23.76 3.93
N GLU A 431 -16.82 -24.52 2.84
CA GLU A 431 -16.39 -23.96 1.57
C GLU A 431 -17.44 -22.97 1.04
N CYS A 432 -16.96 -21.79 0.65
CA CYS A 432 -17.79 -20.77 0.04
C CYS A 432 -17.49 -20.65 -1.46
N MET A 433 -18.53 -20.34 -2.24
CA MET A 433 -18.39 -20.05 -3.65
C MET A 433 -17.53 -18.79 -3.87
N TRP A 434 -16.59 -18.89 -4.80
CA TRP A 434 -15.72 -17.77 -5.20
C TRP A 434 -16.46 -16.77 -6.08
N HIS A 435 -16.03 -15.52 -6.02
CA HIS A 435 -16.39 -14.54 -7.03
C HIS A 435 -15.88 -14.98 -8.41
N SER A 436 -16.66 -14.69 -9.44
CA SER A 436 -16.24 -14.91 -10.84
C SER A 436 -16.26 -13.59 -11.58
N THR A 437 -15.17 -13.29 -12.30
CA THR A 437 -15.06 -12.10 -13.16
C THR A 437 -16.24 -12.02 -14.14
N THR A 438 -16.53 -13.12 -14.84
CA THR A 438 -17.63 -13.18 -15.83
C THR A 438 -18.99 -12.93 -15.20
N ASP A 439 -19.27 -13.54 -14.05
CA ASP A 439 -20.55 -13.42 -13.37
C ASP A 439 -20.77 -12.05 -12.73
N THR A 440 -19.70 -11.47 -12.17
CA THR A 440 -19.70 -10.11 -11.61
C THR A 440 -20.01 -9.08 -12.69
N LEU A 441 -19.34 -9.16 -13.85
CA LEU A 441 -19.62 -8.25 -14.98
C LEU A 441 -21.07 -8.35 -15.47
N LYS A 442 -21.60 -9.57 -15.62
CA LYS A 442 -23.01 -9.79 -15.97
C LYS A 442 -23.96 -9.18 -14.92
N THR A 443 -23.62 -9.33 -13.64
CA THR A 443 -24.42 -8.79 -12.53
C THR A 443 -24.41 -7.26 -12.50
N LEU A 444 -23.26 -6.63 -12.70
CA LEU A 444 -23.11 -5.18 -12.84
C LEU A 444 -23.92 -4.65 -14.03
N GLN A 445 -23.82 -5.30 -15.20
CA GLN A 445 -24.57 -4.90 -16.39
C GLN A 445 -26.09 -5.02 -16.18
N ARG A 446 -26.55 -6.09 -15.53
CA ARG A 446 -27.97 -6.25 -15.17
C ARG A 446 -28.44 -5.18 -14.20
N LYS A 447 -27.65 -4.85 -13.18
CA LYS A 447 -27.97 -3.78 -12.22
C LYS A 447 -28.09 -2.43 -12.91
N GLN A 448 -27.21 -2.14 -13.88
CA GLN A 448 -27.27 -0.92 -14.69
C GLN A 448 -28.58 -0.81 -15.49
N ARG A 449 -29.07 -1.92 -16.05
CA ARG A 449 -30.30 -1.96 -16.85
C ARG A 449 -31.58 -1.94 -16.02
N ASN A 450 -31.66 -2.76 -14.97
CA ASN A 450 -32.93 -3.09 -14.31
C ASN A 450 -33.17 -2.35 -12.98
N LYS A 451 -32.24 -1.48 -12.54
CA LYS A 451 -32.20 -0.76 -11.24
C LYS A 451 -32.18 -1.64 -9.98
N GLN A 452 -32.87 -2.77 -9.97
CA GLN A 452 -32.87 -3.79 -8.90
C GLN A 452 -32.18 -5.07 -9.36
N SER A 453 -31.45 -5.72 -8.46
CA SER A 453 -30.80 -7.01 -8.72
C SER A 453 -30.47 -7.68 -7.39
N ARG A 454 -31.25 -8.69 -7.00
CA ARG A 454 -30.99 -9.49 -5.80
C ARG A 454 -29.57 -10.07 -5.80
N LYS A 455 -29.10 -10.50 -6.97
CA LYS A 455 -27.75 -11.05 -7.14
C LYS A 455 -26.65 -10.03 -6.87
N PHE A 456 -26.85 -8.77 -7.29
CA PHE A 456 -25.92 -7.67 -6.98
C PHE A 456 -25.81 -7.43 -5.47
N ASP A 457 -26.93 -7.52 -4.76
CA ASP A 457 -26.97 -7.33 -3.31
C ASP A 457 -26.33 -8.50 -2.55
N ILE A 458 -26.57 -9.75 -2.99
CA ILE A 458 -25.93 -10.97 -2.46
C ILE A 458 -24.41 -10.91 -2.64
N GLN A 459 -23.95 -10.59 -3.85
CA GLN A 459 -22.52 -10.41 -4.13
C GLN A 459 -21.92 -9.20 -3.43
N GLY A 460 -22.75 -8.34 -2.84
CA GLY A 460 -22.28 -7.21 -2.04
C GLY A 460 -21.51 -6.17 -2.86
N LEU A 461 -21.85 -6.02 -4.14
CA LEU A 461 -21.13 -5.16 -5.06
C LEU A 461 -21.49 -3.68 -4.87
N ARG A 462 -20.63 -2.81 -5.41
CA ARG A 462 -20.87 -1.38 -5.63
C ARG A 462 -21.16 -1.12 -7.11
N ALA A 463 -21.88 -0.03 -7.39
CA ALA A 463 -22.36 0.30 -8.72
C ALA A 463 -21.27 0.93 -9.63
N VAL A 464 -20.17 0.20 -9.81
CA VAL A 464 -19.07 0.47 -10.73
C VAL A 464 -19.31 -0.36 -11.98
N TYR A 465 -19.99 0.20 -12.98
CA TYR A 465 -20.45 -0.58 -14.14
C TYR A 465 -19.38 -0.86 -15.19
N LYS A 466 -18.24 -0.16 -15.13
CA LYS A 466 -17.07 -0.34 -16.00
C LYS A 466 -15.81 -0.43 -15.13
N PRO A 467 -15.60 -1.54 -14.41
CA PRO A 467 -14.37 -1.71 -13.65
C PRO A 467 -13.17 -1.76 -14.59
N PHE A 468 -12.02 -1.24 -14.16
CA PHE A 468 -10.80 -1.16 -14.99
C PHE A 468 -10.36 -2.51 -15.58
N TRP A 469 -10.59 -3.60 -14.84
CA TRP A 469 -10.19 -4.95 -15.22
C TRP A 469 -11.14 -5.62 -16.22
N LYS A 470 -12.26 -4.98 -16.58
CA LYS A 470 -13.26 -5.53 -17.51
C LYS A 470 -12.66 -6.01 -18.84
N ASP A 471 -11.74 -5.23 -19.38
CA ASP A 471 -11.20 -5.44 -20.74
C ASP A 471 -9.78 -6.04 -20.73
N LEU A 472 -9.17 -6.18 -19.56
CA LEU A 472 -7.84 -6.80 -19.39
C LEU A 472 -7.88 -8.26 -19.85
N PRO A 473 -6.93 -8.69 -20.68
CA PRO A 473 -6.91 -10.06 -21.19
C PRO A 473 -6.34 -11.02 -20.15
N PHE A 474 -6.82 -12.27 -20.20
CA PHE A 474 -6.30 -13.37 -19.39
C PHE A 474 -6.25 -13.09 -17.87
N THR A 475 -7.08 -12.16 -17.40
CA THR A 475 -7.05 -11.66 -16.03
C THR A 475 -8.33 -12.08 -15.31
N ASP A 476 -8.19 -12.75 -14.16
CA ASP A 476 -9.25 -12.88 -13.16
C ASP A 476 -8.90 -12.04 -11.94
N ILE A 477 -9.56 -10.90 -11.79
CA ILE A 477 -9.20 -9.94 -10.74
C ILE A 477 -9.30 -10.54 -9.34
N PHE A 478 -10.24 -11.47 -9.12
CA PHE A 478 -10.46 -12.09 -7.82
C PHE A 478 -9.36 -13.09 -7.45
N ALA A 479 -8.71 -13.68 -8.45
CA ALA A 479 -7.53 -14.52 -8.28
C ALA A 479 -6.24 -13.69 -8.15
N CYS A 480 -6.21 -12.47 -8.69
CA CYS A 480 -5.06 -11.57 -8.56
C CYS A 480 -4.88 -11.02 -7.14
N ILE A 481 -5.94 -10.96 -6.33
CA ILE A 481 -5.84 -10.40 -4.98
C ILE A 481 -4.96 -11.32 -4.12
N THR A 482 -3.95 -10.73 -3.47
CA THR A 482 -3.01 -11.48 -2.64
C THR A 482 -3.26 -11.19 -1.15
N PRO A 483 -3.00 -12.17 -0.26
CA PRO A 483 -3.06 -11.92 1.18
C PRO A 483 -2.07 -10.85 1.61
N ASP A 484 -2.53 -9.89 2.41
CA ASP A 484 -1.65 -8.92 3.07
C ASP A 484 -1.17 -9.53 4.39
N ILE A 485 0.00 -10.18 4.36
CA ILE A 485 0.56 -10.87 5.52
C ILE A 485 0.72 -9.93 6.73
N LEU A 486 1.07 -8.66 6.50
CA LEU A 486 1.25 -7.70 7.58
C LEU A 486 -0.09 -7.35 8.23
N HIS A 487 -1.09 -6.94 7.45
CA HIS A 487 -2.36 -6.48 7.99
C HIS A 487 -3.27 -7.64 8.42
N GLN A 488 -3.28 -8.75 7.69
CA GLN A 488 -4.16 -9.88 7.97
C GLN A 488 -3.59 -10.81 9.03
N LEU A 489 -2.33 -11.25 8.90
CA LEU A 489 -1.75 -12.24 9.83
C LEU A 489 -1.13 -11.57 11.05
N HIS A 490 -0.11 -10.73 10.86
CA HIS A 490 0.67 -10.18 11.98
C HIS A 490 -0.12 -9.15 12.81
N LYS A 491 -0.82 -8.21 12.17
CA LYS A 491 -1.64 -7.20 12.85
C LYS A 491 -3.03 -7.75 13.19
N GLY A 492 -3.73 -8.33 12.22
CA GLY A 492 -5.08 -8.85 12.42
C GLY A 492 -5.13 -10.06 13.35
N VAL A 493 -4.84 -11.25 12.82
CA VAL A 493 -5.05 -12.51 13.55
C VAL A 493 -4.17 -12.60 14.81
N PHE A 494 -2.91 -12.20 14.74
CA PHE A 494 -2.03 -12.26 15.90
C PHE A 494 -2.30 -11.11 16.89
N HIS A 495 -2.08 -9.85 16.50
CA HIS A 495 -2.15 -8.75 17.45
C HIS A 495 -3.59 -8.39 17.86
N ASP A 496 -4.51 -8.23 16.92
CA ASP A 496 -5.86 -7.75 17.22
C ASP A 496 -6.77 -8.87 17.74
N HIS A 497 -6.48 -10.14 17.46
CA HIS A 497 -7.25 -11.27 17.99
C HIS A 497 -6.50 -12.05 19.08
N LEU A 498 -5.40 -12.74 18.75
CA LEU A 498 -4.74 -13.63 19.72
C LEU A 498 -4.23 -12.89 20.96
N VAL A 499 -3.53 -11.77 20.78
CA VAL A 499 -2.97 -11.00 21.90
C VAL A 499 -4.09 -10.41 22.76
N GLN A 500 -5.12 -9.81 22.16
CA GLN A 500 -6.26 -9.29 22.91
C GLN A 500 -7.00 -10.39 23.69
N TRP A 501 -7.20 -11.55 23.07
CA TRP A 501 -7.83 -12.70 23.74
C TRP A 501 -7.00 -13.19 24.92
N CYS A 502 -5.69 -13.42 24.75
CA CYS A 502 -4.81 -13.82 25.86
C CYS A 502 -4.75 -12.74 26.95
N THR A 503 -4.75 -11.46 26.58
CA THR A 503 -4.79 -10.33 27.53
C THR A 503 -6.07 -10.34 28.35
N SER A 504 -7.21 -10.68 27.74
CA SER A 504 -8.49 -10.81 28.45
C SER A 504 -8.50 -11.93 29.48
N LEU A 505 -7.72 -13.01 29.25
CA LEU A 505 -7.61 -14.15 30.16
C LEU A 505 -6.64 -13.89 31.31
N MET A 506 -5.50 -13.26 31.02
CA MET A 506 -4.40 -13.09 31.98
C MET A 506 -4.47 -11.76 32.76
N GLY A 507 -5.09 -10.75 32.18
CA GLY A 507 -5.02 -9.36 32.64
C GLY A 507 -3.80 -8.63 32.09
N GLU A 508 -4.01 -7.37 31.72
CA GLU A 508 -3.00 -6.49 31.09
C GLU A 508 -1.72 -6.35 31.94
N LYS A 509 -1.87 -6.16 33.26
CA LYS A 509 -0.75 -6.01 34.19
C LYS A 509 0.15 -7.25 34.22
N GLU A 510 -0.44 -8.43 34.17
CA GLU A 510 0.31 -9.69 34.24
C GLU A 510 1.11 -9.92 32.95
N ILE A 511 0.52 -9.62 31.79
CA ILE A 511 1.24 -9.65 30.52
C ILE A 511 2.44 -8.73 30.55
N ASP A 512 2.27 -7.49 31.00
CA ASP A 512 3.36 -6.53 31.10
C ASP A 512 4.47 -7.00 32.04
N VAL A 513 4.12 -7.55 33.21
CA VAL A 513 5.09 -8.12 34.17
C VAL A 513 5.89 -9.25 33.52
N ARG A 514 5.25 -10.13 32.75
CA ARG A 514 5.94 -11.24 32.08
C ARG A 514 6.87 -10.77 30.96
N PHE A 515 6.43 -9.82 30.15
CA PHE A 515 7.29 -9.17 29.14
C PHE A 515 8.53 -8.53 29.78
N GLN A 516 8.36 -7.90 30.95
CA GLN A 516 9.45 -7.31 31.72
C GLN A 516 10.37 -8.37 32.36
N ALA A 517 9.81 -9.49 32.82
CA ALA A 517 10.55 -10.56 33.48
C ALA A 517 11.32 -11.48 32.50
N MET A 518 11.05 -11.39 31.20
CA MET A 518 11.75 -12.22 30.21
C MET A 518 13.27 -12.01 30.25
N THR A 519 13.99 -13.13 30.15
CA THR A 519 15.45 -13.13 30.09
C THR A 519 15.91 -12.46 28.80
N ARG A 520 16.96 -11.65 28.89
CA ARG A 520 17.55 -11.01 27.72
C ARG A 520 18.30 -12.05 26.88
N PHE A 521 18.02 -12.07 25.58
CA PHE A 521 18.74 -12.89 24.62
C PHE A 521 19.17 -12.01 23.44
N PRO A 522 20.39 -12.16 22.89
CA PRO A 522 20.90 -11.27 21.84
C PRO A 522 20.01 -11.19 20.58
N ALA A 523 19.28 -12.25 20.25
CA ALA A 523 18.43 -12.32 19.05
C ALA A 523 16.94 -11.99 19.31
N LEU A 524 16.55 -11.61 20.54
CA LEU A 524 15.16 -11.33 20.89
C LEU A 524 15.02 -9.93 21.50
N ARG A 525 14.03 -9.18 21.03
CA ARG A 525 13.70 -7.89 21.63
C ARG A 525 13.18 -8.07 23.06
N HIS A 526 13.72 -7.25 23.96
CA HIS A 526 13.28 -7.20 25.35
C HIS A 526 12.36 -5.99 25.61
N PHE A 527 11.12 -6.26 26.00
CA PHE A 527 10.08 -5.27 26.26
C PHE A 527 10.14 -4.76 27.71
N LYS A 528 11.14 -3.91 27.99
CA LYS A 528 11.47 -3.40 29.35
C LYS A 528 10.33 -2.74 30.12
N LYS A 529 9.32 -2.21 29.43
CA LYS A 529 8.17 -1.52 30.02
C LYS A 529 6.86 -2.28 29.75
N GLY A 530 6.95 -3.57 29.43
CA GLY A 530 5.83 -4.31 28.88
C GLY A 530 5.43 -3.82 27.48
N ILE A 531 4.22 -4.16 27.08
CA ILE A 531 3.65 -3.83 25.77
C ILE A 531 2.54 -2.79 25.85
N SER A 532 1.90 -2.60 27.02
CA SER A 532 0.80 -1.64 27.19
C SER A 532 1.20 -0.18 26.99
N THR A 533 2.49 0.13 27.16
CA THR A 533 3.00 1.49 26.94
C THR A 533 3.26 1.81 25.46
N ILE A 534 3.18 0.81 24.57
CA ILE A 534 3.44 0.95 23.14
C ILE A 534 2.13 1.38 22.46
N SER A 535 2.06 2.66 22.11
CA SER A 535 0.90 3.23 21.40
C SER A 535 0.99 3.12 19.88
N GLN A 536 2.20 2.93 19.34
CA GLN A 536 2.45 2.78 17.92
C GLN A 536 3.37 1.60 17.68
N TRP A 537 2.86 0.60 16.96
CA TRP A 537 3.58 -0.61 16.62
C TRP A 537 4.14 -0.55 15.20
N THR A 538 5.40 -0.91 15.05
CA THR A 538 6.04 -1.18 13.77
C THR A 538 5.87 -2.66 13.39
N GLY A 539 5.99 -3.00 12.10
CA GLY A 539 5.94 -4.39 11.65
C GLY A 539 7.02 -5.27 12.31
N SER A 540 8.23 -4.72 12.47
CA SER A 540 9.32 -5.38 13.21
C SER A 540 8.95 -5.64 14.67
N GLU A 541 8.31 -4.70 15.35
CA GLU A 541 7.87 -4.88 16.74
C GLU A 541 6.81 -5.98 16.88
N HIS A 542 5.87 -6.09 15.94
CA HIS A 542 4.92 -7.20 15.93
C HIS A 542 5.62 -8.55 15.79
N LYS A 543 6.59 -8.68 14.87
CA LYS A 543 7.34 -9.93 14.69
C LYS A 543 8.14 -10.31 15.92
N GLU A 544 8.85 -9.34 16.50
CA GLU A 544 9.60 -9.54 17.74
C GLU A 544 8.72 -9.96 18.91
N MET A 545 7.50 -9.41 19.00
CA MET A 545 6.52 -9.85 19.99
C MET A 545 6.07 -11.30 19.76
N GLN A 546 5.82 -11.69 18.52
CA GLN A 546 5.41 -13.06 18.17
C GLN A 546 6.43 -14.12 18.60
N ARG A 547 7.73 -13.85 18.38
CA ARG A 547 8.85 -14.77 18.70
C ARG A 547 8.88 -15.20 20.17
N VAL A 548 8.34 -14.37 21.06
CA VAL A 548 8.41 -14.58 22.51
C VAL A 548 7.06 -14.88 23.14
N PHE A 549 5.98 -14.76 22.37
CA PHE A 549 4.61 -14.73 22.88
C PHE A 549 4.21 -16.04 23.57
N VAL A 550 4.50 -17.20 22.96
CA VAL A 550 4.15 -18.52 23.54
C VAL A 550 4.80 -18.71 24.91
N GLY A 551 6.05 -18.28 25.07
CA GLY A 551 6.77 -18.39 26.35
C GLY A 551 6.09 -17.61 27.47
N LEU A 552 5.49 -16.46 27.14
CA LEU A 552 4.76 -15.62 28.10
C LEU A 552 3.47 -16.26 28.58
N LEU A 553 2.82 -17.08 27.75
CA LEU A 553 1.56 -17.74 28.09
C LEU A 553 1.77 -18.97 28.99
N SER A 554 2.99 -19.49 29.09
CA SER A 554 3.26 -20.74 29.80
C SER A 554 2.93 -20.65 31.30
N GLY A 555 2.18 -21.62 31.82
CA GLY A 555 1.87 -21.75 33.25
C GLY A 555 0.81 -20.79 33.78
N ILE A 556 0.06 -20.08 32.93
CA ILE A 556 -1.03 -19.19 33.35
C ILE A 556 -2.32 -19.36 32.57
N VAL A 557 -2.24 -19.54 31.24
CA VAL A 557 -3.40 -19.95 30.44
C VAL A 557 -3.53 -21.47 30.45
N SER A 558 -4.71 -22.00 30.09
CA SER A 558 -4.88 -23.45 29.93
C SER A 558 -4.00 -24.00 28.79
N ASN A 559 -3.72 -25.30 28.84
CA ASN A 559 -2.95 -25.97 27.79
C ASN A 559 -3.62 -25.81 26.41
N ASP A 560 -4.94 -25.78 26.35
CA ASP A 560 -5.68 -25.60 25.09
C ASP A 560 -5.40 -24.22 24.46
N VAL A 561 -5.38 -23.16 25.26
CA VAL A 561 -5.04 -21.80 24.78
C VAL A 561 -3.59 -21.76 24.29
N LEU A 562 -2.68 -22.43 25.01
CA LEU A 562 -1.27 -22.50 24.62
C LEU A 562 -1.08 -23.25 23.29
N ILE A 563 -1.82 -24.34 23.08
CA ILE A 563 -1.83 -25.09 21.81
C ILE A 563 -2.33 -24.21 20.67
N VAL A 564 -3.41 -23.47 20.87
CA VAL A 564 -3.95 -22.54 19.85
C VAL A 564 -2.93 -21.45 19.51
N ALA A 565 -2.35 -20.80 20.52
CA ALA A 565 -1.37 -19.74 20.31
C ALA A 565 -0.12 -20.26 19.58
N ARG A 566 0.36 -21.45 19.96
CA ARG A 566 1.49 -22.10 19.32
C ARG A 566 1.17 -22.49 17.87
N ALA A 567 0.07 -23.17 17.63
CA ALA A 567 -0.32 -23.60 16.28
C ALA A 567 -0.48 -22.41 15.32
N LEU A 568 -1.05 -21.30 15.80
CA LEU A 568 -1.16 -20.08 15.02
C LEU A 568 0.22 -19.46 14.72
N LEU A 569 1.13 -19.43 15.69
CA LEU A 569 2.47 -18.88 15.48
C LEU A 569 3.35 -19.79 14.61
N ASP A 570 3.21 -21.11 14.72
CA ASP A 570 3.83 -22.10 13.83
C ASP A 570 3.27 -22.05 12.40
N PHE A 571 2.08 -21.44 12.18
CA PHE A 571 1.54 -21.18 10.84
C PHE A 571 2.05 -19.87 10.25
N ILE A 572 2.28 -18.86 11.09
CA ILE A 572 2.75 -17.53 10.65
C ILE A 572 4.25 -17.56 10.29
N TYR A 573 5.04 -18.38 10.98
CA TYR A 573 6.48 -18.59 10.77
C TYR A 573 6.76 -19.89 10.03
#